data_AF-A0A7M2YVJ6-F1
#
_entry.id   AF-A0A7M2YVJ6-F1
#
_cell.length_a   1.000
_cell.length_b   1.000
_cell.length_c   1.000
_cell.angle_alpha   90.00
_cell.angle_beta   90.00
_cell.angle_gamma   90.00
#
_symmetry.space_group_name_H-M   'P 1'
#
loop_
_entity.id
_entity.type
_entity.pdbx_description
1 polymer ?
#
loop_
_entity_poly.entity_id
_entity_poly.type
_entity_poly.pdbx_seq_one_letter_code
_entity_poly.pdbx_strand_id
1 'polypeptide(L)'
;MPNIQQQKKRVLIASRQREENLRYRSTIKTLAKRLEAAVAAGDADAIATEHLKLVRMVDKAASRGAIHKNTAGRRKSQAARLVAGA
;
A
#
# COMPACT_ATOMS: atom_id res chain seq x y z
N MET A 1 -5.73 -2.89 31.36
CA MET A 1 -7.11 -2.94 30.82
C MET A 1 -7.70 -1.53 30.87
N PRO A 2 -8.55 -1.12 29.92
CA PRO A 2 -9.20 0.19 29.99
C PRO A 2 -10.26 0.17 31.10
N ASN A 3 -10.16 1.09 32.05
CA ASN A 3 -11.06 1.17 33.20
C ASN A 3 -12.35 1.95 32.89
N ILE A 4 -12.31 2.81 31.86
CA ILE A 4 -13.45 3.63 31.41
C ILE A 4 -14.13 2.98 30.20
N GLN A 5 -15.46 2.94 30.17
CA GLN A 5 -16.23 2.32 29.09
C GLN A 5 -15.90 2.90 27.70
N GLN A 6 -15.77 4.23 27.62
CA GLN A 6 -15.35 4.91 26.40
C GLN A 6 -13.98 4.43 25.91
N GLN A 7 -13.02 4.22 26.83
CA GLN A 7 -11.69 3.72 26.47
C GLN A 7 -11.74 2.27 25.97
N LYS A 8 -12.55 1.39 26.59
CA LYS A 8 -12.77 0.01 26.09
C LYS A 8 -13.22 0.03 24.63
N LYS A 9 -14.18 0.91 24.29
CA LYS A 9 -14.65 1.10 22.91
C LYS A 9 -13.54 1.62 21.98
N ARG A 10 -12.73 2.60 22.43
CA ARG A 10 -11.62 3.15 21.63
C ARG A 10 -10.57 2.08 21.29
N VAL A 11 -10.26 1.18 22.22
CA VAL A 11 -9.32 0.06 21.97
C VAL A 11 -9.83 -0.86 20.86
N LEU A 12 -11.11 -1.22 20.88
CA LEU A 12 -11.72 -2.07 19.84
C LEU A 12 -11.74 -1.39 18.46
N ILE A 13 -11.99 -0.07 18.42
CA ILE A 13 -11.94 0.68 17.16
C ILE A 13 -10.50 0.75 16.63
N ALA A 14 -9.53 1.01 17.52
CA ALA A 14 -8.13 1.11 17.15
C ALA A 14 -7.56 -0.22 16.63
N SER A 15 -7.95 -1.36 17.21
CA SER A 15 -7.52 -2.67 16.71
C SER A 15 -8.05 -2.93 15.30
N ARG A 16 -9.34 -2.67 15.06
CA ARG A 16 -9.96 -2.82 13.72
C ARG A 16 -9.28 -1.94 12.67
N GLN A 17 -9.09 -0.67 12.98
CA GLN A 17 -8.40 0.27 12.08
C GLN A 17 -6.94 -0.14 11.84
N ARG A 18 -6.25 -0.65 12.86
CA ARG A 18 -4.88 -1.15 12.73
C ARG A 18 -4.81 -2.32 11.75
N GLU A 19 -5.72 -3.28 11.84
CA GLU A 19 -5.77 -4.43 10.93
C GLU A 19 -6.03 -4.01 9.48
N GLU A 20 -7.01 -3.12 9.27
CA GLU A 20 -7.31 -2.57 7.94
C GLU A 20 -6.09 -1.85 7.34
N ASN A 21 -5.46 -0.96 8.12
CA ASN A 21 -4.27 -0.22 7.70
C ASN A 21 -3.07 -1.15 7.43
N LEU A 22 -2.91 -2.19 8.25
CA LEU A 22 -1.86 -3.18 8.06
C LEU A 22 -2.03 -3.92 6.74
N ARG A 23 -3.26 -4.34 6.39
CA ARG A 23 -3.59 -4.97 5.11
C ARG A 23 -3.19 -4.08 3.93
N TYR A 24 -3.58 -2.81 3.94
CA TYR A 24 -3.18 -1.88 2.86
C TYR A 24 -1.65 -1.76 2.74
N ARG A 25 -0.96 -1.57 3.87
CA ARG A 25 0.49 -1.38 3.88
C ARG A 25 1.24 -2.62 3.42
N SER A 26 0.83 -3.81 3.87
CA SER A 26 1.47 -5.07 3.49
C SER A 26 1.21 -5.41 2.02
N THR A 27 -0.02 -5.24 1.52
CA THR A 27 -0.32 -5.47 0.10
C THR A 27 0.49 -4.55 -0.80
N ILE A 28 0.60 -3.26 -0.49
CA ILE A 28 1.42 -2.33 -1.28
C ILE A 28 2.90 -2.77 -1.28
N LYS A 29 3.43 -3.23 -0.13
CA LYS A 29 4.80 -3.74 -0.05
C LYS A 29 5.00 -4.98 -0.92
N THR A 30 4.03 -5.90 -0.92
CA THR A 30 4.07 -7.10 -1.76
C THR A 30 4.02 -6.77 -3.25
N LEU A 31 3.11 -5.88 -3.67
CA LEU A 31 3.00 -5.46 -5.07
C LEU A 31 4.25 -4.72 -5.55
N ALA A 32 4.86 -3.88 -4.71
CA ALA A 32 6.13 -3.23 -5.04
C ALA A 32 7.25 -4.26 -5.31
N LYS A 33 7.38 -5.28 -4.45
CA LYS A 33 8.35 -6.36 -4.66
C LYS A 33 8.09 -7.18 -5.92
N ARG A 34 6.82 -7.41 -6.27
CA ARG A 34 6.46 -8.12 -7.52
C ARG A 34 6.83 -7.31 -8.74
N LEU A 35 6.61 -5.99 -8.71
CA LEU A 35 7.04 -5.10 -9.77
C LEU A 35 8.56 -5.12 -9.92
N GLU A 36 9.31 -5.02 -8.81
CA GLU A 36 10.78 -5.12 -8.82
C GLU A 36 11.26 -6.44 -9.45
N ALA A 37 10.63 -7.56 -9.10
CA ALA A 37 10.95 -8.88 -9.67
C ALA A 37 10.62 -8.97 -11.17
N ALA A 38 9.48 -8.42 -11.61
CA ALA A 38 9.09 -8.39 -13.02
C ALA A 38 10.06 -7.54 -13.85
N VAL A 39 10.47 -6.38 -13.34
CA VAL A 39 11.49 -5.52 -13.94
C VAL A 39 12.83 -6.27 -14.06
N ALA A 40 13.27 -6.95 -13.01
CA ALA A 40 14.51 -7.72 -13.04
C ALA A 40 14.47 -8.90 -14.04
N ALA A 41 13.28 -9.45 -14.30
CA ALA A 41 13.07 -10.54 -15.27
C ALA A 41 12.89 -10.04 -16.72
N GLY A 42 12.68 -8.75 -16.95
CA GLY A 42 12.46 -8.19 -18.29
C GLY A 42 11.10 -8.54 -18.94
N ASP A 43 10.12 -8.99 -18.15
CA ASP A 43 8.79 -9.37 -18.65
C ASP A 43 7.88 -8.13 -18.77
N ALA A 44 7.76 -7.58 -19.97
CA ALA A 44 7.01 -6.36 -20.26
C ALA A 44 5.52 -6.44 -19.84
N ASP A 45 4.87 -7.59 -20.05
CA ASP A 45 3.46 -7.77 -19.72
C ASP A 45 3.24 -7.83 -18.20
N ALA A 46 4.14 -8.54 -17.50
CA ALA A 46 4.12 -8.60 -16.04
C ALA A 46 4.42 -7.22 -15.42
N ILE A 47 5.36 -6.46 -15.97
CA ILE A 47 5.70 -5.11 -15.52
C ILE A 47 4.48 -4.19 -15.63
N ALA A 48 3.82 -4.14 -16.80
CA ALA A 48 2.65 -3.30 -17.02
C ALA A 48 1.50 -3.68 -16.04
N THR A 49 1.28 -4.98 -15.88
CA THR A 49 0.21 -5.52 -15.03
C THR A 49 0.44 -5.22 -13.55
N GLU A 50 1.64 -5.49 -13.03
CA GLU A 50 1.96 -5.26 -11.61
C GLU A 50 2.07 -3.77 -11.29
N HIS A 51 2.56 -2.94 -12.23
CA HIS A 51 2.58 -1.48 -12.07
C HIS A 51 1.16 -0.92 -11.92
N LEU A 52 0.22 -1.32 -12.78
CA LEU A 52 -1.18 -0.90 -12.69
C LEU A 52 -1.84 -1.33 -11.37
N LYS A 53 -1.59 -2.57 -10.93
CA LYS A 53 -2.09 -3.07 -9.64
C LYS A 53 -1.53 -2.26 -8.46
N LEU A 54 -0.24 -1.97 -8.48
CA LEU A 54 0.43 -1.20 -7.44
C LEU A 54 -0.14 0.22 -7.34
N VAL A 55 -0.24 0.93 -8.46
CA VAL A 55 -0.78 2.31 -8.51
C VAL A 55 -2.22 2.34 -8.00
N ARG A 56 -3.08 1.45 -8.50
CA ARG A 56 -4.48 1.34 -8.05
C ARG A 56 -4.58 1.11 -6.55
N MET A 57 -3.74 0.23 -5.98
CA MET A 57 -3.78 -0.07 -4.55
C MET A 57 -3.27 1.10 -3.70
N VAL A 58 -2.25 1.81 -4.16
CA VAL A 58 -1.73 3.02 -3.51
C VAL A 58 -2.78 4.12 -3.46
N ASP A 59 -3.48 4.37 -4.56
CA ASP A 59 -4.53 5.40 -4.61
C ASP A 59 -5.73 5.04 -3.75
N LYS A 60 -6.12 3.76 -3.73
CA LYS A 60 -7.17 3.26 -2.81
C LYS A 60 -6.77 3.40 -1.34
N ALA A 61 -5.51 3.11 -0.99
CA ALA A 61 -5.04 3.27 0.37
C ALA A 61 -4.99 4.75 0.80
N ALA A 62 -4.69 5.66 -0.13
CA ALA A 62 -4.71 7.10 0.13
C ALA A 62 -6.14 7.61 0.35
N SER A 63 -7.09 7.20 -0.49
CA SER A 63 -8.49 7.64 -0.36
C SER A 63 -9.16 7.13 0.92
N ARG A 64 -8.75 5.95 1.40
CA ARG A 64 -9.19 5.38 2.69
C ARG A 64 -8.44 5.93 3.92
N GLY A 65 -7.46 6.83 3.72
CA GLY A 65 -6.67 7.40 4.81
C GLY A 65 -5.66 6.44 5.45
N ALA A 66 -5.43 5.26 4.87
CA ALA A 66 -4.47 4.28 5.38
C ALA A 66 -3.00 4.74 5.22
N ILE A 67 -2.76 5.59 4.22
CA ILE A 67 -1.50 6.30 3.97
C ILE A 67 -1.75 7.76 3.62
N HIS A 68 -0.81 8.64 3.97
CA HIS A 68 -0.88 10.06 3.61
C HIS A 68 -0.69 10.28 2.11
N LYS A 69 -1.32 11.32 1.55
CA LYS A 69 -1.22 11.68 0.12
C LYS A 69 0.22 11.83 -0.38
N ASN A 70 1.11 12.40 0.42
CA ASN A 70 2.53 12.54 0.05
C ASN A 70 3.25 11.18 0.03
N THR A 71 2.87 10.24 0.90
CA THR A 71 3.40 8.88 0.87
C THR A 71 2.90 8.12 -0.35
N ALA A 72 1.64 8.31 -0.72
CA ALA A 72 1.10 7.77 -1.96
C ALA A 72 1.84 8.34 -3.20
N GLY A 73 2.01 9.66 -3.27
CA GLY A 73 2.76 10.32 -4.34
C GLY A 73 4.19 9.81 -4.45
N ARG A 74 4.92 9.70 -3.33
CA ARG A 74 6.28 9.13 -3.30
C ARG A 74 6.32 7.70 -3.84
N ARG A 75 5.40 6.84 -3.42
CA ARG A 75 5.35 5.44 -3.88
C ARG A 75 5.03 5.31 -5.37
N LYS A 76 4.12 6.13 -5.89
CA LYS A 76 3.83 6.17 -7.33
C LYS A 76 5.04 6.65 -8.14
N SER A 77 5.72 7.69 -7.67
CA SER A 77 6.94 8.19 -8.31
C SER A 77 8.07 7.14 -8.33
N GLN A 78 8.25 6.39 -7.23
CA GLN A 78 9.21 5.29 -7.18
C GLN A 78 8.86 4.16 -8.15
N ALA A 79 7.59 3.75 -8.20
CA ALA A 79 7.12 2.73 -9.14
C ALA A 79 7.32 3.14 -10.60
N ALA A 80 6.98 4.39 -10.95
CA ALA A 80 7.18 4.91 -12.29
C ALA A 80 8.67 4.96 -12.68
N ARG A 81 9.56 5.33 -11.75
CA ARG A 81 11.01 5.33 -11.99
C ARG A 81 11.55 3.92 -12.23
N LEU A 82 11.07 2.93 -11.47
CA LEU A 82 11.44 1.53 -11.65
C LEU A 82 11.08 1.02 -13.05
N VAL A 83 9.87 1.34 -13.53
CA VAL A 83 9.42 0.94 -14.87
C VAL A 83 10.14 1.70 -15.98
N ALA A 84 10.41 2.99 -15.79
CA ALA A 84 11.12 3.80 -16.80
C ALA A 84 12.60 3.43 -16.95
N GLY A 85 13.19 2.77 -15.96
CA GLY A 85 14.56 2.25 -16.02
C GLY A 85 14.66 0.75 -16.35
N ALA A 86 13.52 0.09 -16.58
CA ALA A 86 13.42 -1.29 -17.07
C ALA A 86 13.52 -1.30 -18.60
#